data_AF-A0A7C2U1W7-F1
#
_entry.id   AF-A0A7C2U1W7-F1
#
_cell.length_a   1.000
_cell.length_b   1.000
_cell.length_c   1.000
_cell.angle_alpha   90.00
_cell.angle_beta   90.00
_cell.angle_gamma   90.00
#
_symmetry.space_group_name_H-M   'P 1'
#
loop_
_entity.id
_entity.type
_entity.pdbx_description
1 polymer ?
#
loop_
_entity_poly.entity_id
_entity_poly.type
_entity_poly.pdbx_seq_one_letter_code
_entity_poly.pdbx_strand_id
1 'polypeptide(L)'
;MRIEATDYVDAAQERLGNANLLYESAQYSFALYAAGVAVESLLRAYIVRIEPKFEAAHDLPLLLKTSNLRSLATPNEYQQIGAAIADLFGRWRNDLRYTSNNRLWRYLKRKKLDRGIRGDFLKENCRIAIETATAIIRIGVAKWKQ
;
A
#
# COMPACT_ATOMS: atom_id res chain seq x y z
N MET A 1 10.64 14.27 -17.67
CA MET A 1 9.25 13.76 -17.70
C MET A 1 8.54 14.32 -16.49
N ARG A 2 7.43 15.04 -16.68
CA ARG A 2 6.55 15.48 -15.59
C ARG A 2 5.53 14.37 -15.36
N ILE A 3 5.30 14.01 -14.10
CA ILE A 3 4.33 12.98 -13.71
C ILE A 3 3.09 13.70 -13.20
N GLU A 4 1.96 13.47 -13.87
CA GLU A 4 0.67 14.04 -13.53
C GLU A 4 -0.06 13.18 -12.48
N ALA A 5 -1.08 13.74 -11.85
CA ALA A 5 -1.83 13.03 -10.82
C ALA A 5 -2.51 11.74 -11.34
N THR A 6 -2.95 11.72 -12.60
CA THR A 6 -3.52 10.54 -13.26
C THR A 6 -2.50 9.42 -13.41
N ASP A 7 -1.25 9.75 -13.74
CA ASP A 7 -0.17 8.76 -13.88
C ASP A 7 0.06 7.99 -12.58
N TYR A 8 -0.13 8.65 -11.43
CA TYR A 8 -0.04 8.01 -10.11
C TYR A 8 -1.22 7.06 -9.83
N VAL A 9 -2.42 7.36 -10.35
CA VAL A 9 -3.57 6.45 -10.22
C VAL A 9 -3.36 5.20 -11.07
N ASP A 10 -2.91 5.38 -12.31
CA ASP A 10 -2.60 4.28 -13.21
C ASP A 10 -1.47 3.42 -12.62
N ALA A 11 -0.40 4.06 -12.15
CA ALA A 11 0.68 3.37 -11.45
C ALA A 11 0.17 2.61 -10.21
N ALA A 12 -0.75 3.18 -9.42
CA ALA A 12 -1.30 2.48 -8.26
C ALA A 12 -1.97 1.15 -8.65
N GLN A 13 -2.76 1.16 -9.72
CA GLN A 13 -3.43 -0.05 -10.23
C GLN A 13 -2.43 -1.05 -10.80
N GLU A 14 -1.45 -0.58 -11.58
CA GLU A 14 -0.37 -1.43 -12.09
C GLU A 14 0.45 -2.08 -10.97
N ARG A 15 0.82 -1.33 -9.93
CA ARG A 15 1.60 -1.88 -8.80
C ARG A 15 0.79 -2.90 -8.01
N LEU A 16 -0.53 -2.70 -7.88
CA LEU A 16 -1.40 -3.72 -7.29
C LEU A 16 -1.47 -4.98 -8.16
N GLY A 17 -1.56 -4.84 -9.49
CA GLY A 17 -1.47 -5.97 -10.42
C GLY A 17 -0.15 -6.72 -10.29
N ASN A 18 0.97 -5.99 -10.24
CA ASN A 18 2.30 -6.55 -10.01
C ASN A 18 2.40 -7.28 -8.67
N ALA A 19 1.82 -6.73 -7.60
CA ALA A 19 1.83 -7.36 -6.29
C ALA A 19 1.18 -8.75 -6.33
N ASN A 20 0.07 -8.90 -7.05
CA ASN A 20 -0.59 -10.19 -7.25
C ASN A 20 0.29 -11.17 -8.05
N LEU A 21 0.89 -10.74 -9.17
CA LEU A 21 1.77 -11.60 -9.97
C LEU A 21 3.01 -12.06 -9.20
N LEU A 22 3.59 -11.16 -8.40
CA LEU A 22 4.74 -11.46 -7.54
C LEU A 22 4.35 -12.42 -6.41
N TYR A 23 3.13 -12.29 -5.88
CA TYR A 23 2.60 -13.21 -4.88
C TYR A 23 2.44 -14.62 -5.42
N GLU A 24 1.85 -14.77 -6.61
CA GLU A 24 1.66 -16.07 -7.27
C GLU A 24 2.99 -16.75 -7.61
N SER A 25 4.04 -15.97 -7.90
CA SER A 25 5.41 -16.47 -8.13
C SER A 25 6.25 -16.63 -6.84
N ALA A 26 5.62 -16.56 -5.66
CA ALA A 26 6.24 -16.66 -4.35
C ALA A 26 7.36 -15.62 -4.07
N GLN A 27 7.37 -14.50 -4.80
CA GLN A 27 8.25 -13.35 -4.59
C GLN A 27 7.68 -12.42 -3.50
N TYR A 28 7.42 -12.95 -2.31
CA TYR A 28 6.65 -12.28 -1.26
C TYR A 28 7.23 -10.94 -0.79
N SER A 29 8.56 -10.78 -0.73
CA SER A 29 9.16 -9.49 -0.34
C SER A 29 8.86 -8.39 -1.36
N PHE A 30 8.94 -8.70 -2.64
CA PHE A 30 8.59 -7.80 -3.72
C PHE A 30 7.08 -7.60 -3.85
N ALA A 31 6.29 -8.65 -3.64
CA ALA A 31 4.83 -8.56 -3.64
C ALA A 31 4.33 -7.60 -2.54
N LEU A 32 4.84 -7.78 -1.31
CA LEU A 32 4.53 -6.89 -0.19
C LEU A 32 5.00 -5.46 -0.50
N TYR A 33 6.23 -5.29 -1.00
CA TYR A 33 6.74 -3.99 -1.42
C TYR A 33 5.80 -3.30 -2.43
N ALA A 34 5.42 -3.99 -3.50
CA ALA A 34 4.56 -3.48 -4.55
C ALA A 34 3.16 -3.11 -4.03
N ALA A 35 2.60 -3.88 -3.09
CA ALA A 35 1.32 -3.57 -2.45
C ALA A 35 1.35 -2.22 -1.71
N GLY A 36 2.41 -1.92 -0.96
CA GLY A 36 2.53 -0.62 -0.31
C GLY A 36 2.84 0.52 -1.29
N VAL A 37 3.62 0.28 -2.35
CA VAL A 37 3.84 1.28 -3.41
C VAL A 37 2.54 1.58 -4.18
N ALA A 38 1.65 0.61 -4.34
CA ALA A 38 0.33 0.86 -4.91
C ALA A 38 -0.44 1.90 -4.08
N VAL A 39 -0.52 1.70 -2.77
CA VAL A 39 -1.18 2.65 -1.85
C VAL A 39 -0.46 4.00 -1.83
N GLU A 40 0.88 4.01 -1.80
CA GLU A 40 1.67 5.25 -1.89
C GLU A 40 1.34 6.03 -3.18
N SER A 41 1.29 5.35 -4.32
CA SER A 41 0.99 5.96 -5.62
C SER A 41 -0.40 6.59 -5.60
N LEU A 42 -1.41 5.88 -5.08
CA LEU A 42 -2.75 6.44 -4.95
C LEU A 42 -2.77 7.70 -4.09
N LEU A 43 -2.15 7.68 -2.90
CA LEU A 43 -2.13 8.85 -2.02
C LEU A 43 -1.39 10.02 -2.66
N ARG A 44 -0.31 9.75 -3.41
CA ARG A 44 0.41 10.76 -4.19
C ARG A 44 -0.45 11.38 -5.28
N ALA A 45 -1.29 10.61 -5.98
CA ALA A 45 -2.21 11.16 -6.97
C ALA A 45 -3.06 12.28 -6.37
N TYR A 46 -3.60 12.04 -5.17
CA TYR A 46 -4.40 13.02 -4.46
C TYR A 46 -3.60 14.24 -3.98
N ILE A 47 -2.38 14.05 -3.50
CA ILE A 47 -1.50 15.16 -3.12
C ILE A 47 -1.16 16.03 -4.33
N VAL A 48 -0.73 15.41 -5.44
CA VAL A 48 -0.31 16.09 -6.68
C VAL A 48 -1.46 16.88 -7.31
N ARG A 49 -2.71 16.41 -7.15
CA ARG A 49 -3.91 17.15 -7.58
C ARG A 49 -4.09 18.49 -6.85
N ILE A 50 -3.51 18.65 -5.66
CA ILE A 50 -3.61 19.86 -4.82
C ILE A 50 -2.34 20.68 -4.94
N GLU A 51 -1.19 20.04 -4.73
CA GLU A 51 0.12 20.63 -4.80
C GLU A 51 1.04 19.74 -5.66
N PRO A 52 1.41 20.17 -6.88
CA PRO A 52 2.21 19.37 -7.80
C PRO A 52 3.71 19.38 -7.43
N LYS A 53 4.03 18.99 -6.19
CA LYS A 53 5.38 18.79 -5.69
C LYS A 53 5.62 17.32 -5.39
N PHE A 54 6.76 16.82 -5.86
CA PHE A 54 7.21 15.49 -5.52
C PHE A 54 8.05 15.53 -4.24
N GLU A 55 7.63 14.78 -3.22
CA GLU A 55 8.45 14.52 -2.04
C GLU A 55 8.70 13.03 -1.87
N ALA A 56 9.94 12.59 -1.69
CA ALA A 56 10.29 11.17 -1.55
C ALA A 56 9.91 10.54 -0.19
N ALA A 57 8.96 11.12 0.55
CA ALA A 57 8.48 10.57 1.81
C ALA A 57 7.60 9.33 1.57
N HIS A 58 7.86 8.26 2.32
CA HIS A 58 7.21 6.94 2.17
C HIS A 58 6.35 6.56 3.39
N ASP A 59 5.94 7.53 4.20
CA ASP A 59 5.12 7.30 5.40
C ASP A 59 3.64 7.31 5.02
N LEU A 60 3.02 6.13 4.93
CA LEU A 60 1.63 5.99 4.48
C LEU A 60 0.62 6.75 5.37
N PRO A 61 0.69 6.69 6.72
CA PRO A 61 -0.13 7.55 7.57
C PRO A 61 0.00 9.05 7.29
N LEU A 62 1.22 9.55 7.11
CA LEU A 62 1.47 10.95 6.78
C LEU A 62 0.87 11.30 5.40
N LEU A 63 1.09 10.44 4.40
CA LEU A 63 0.56 10.61 3.05
C LEU A 63 -0.98 10.63 3.06
N LEU A 64 -1.64 9.80 3.88
CA LEU A 64 -3.10 9.85 4.03
C LEU A 64 -3.55 11.21 4.54
N LYS A 65 -2.89 11.71 5.58
CA LYS A 65 -3.22 13.01 6.19
C LYS A 65 -3.06 14.16 5.19
N THR A 66 -2.04 14.11 4.34
CA THR A 66 -1.77 15.17 3.34
C THR A 66 -2.58 15.03 2.05
N SER A 67 -3.05 13.83 1.71
CA SER A 67 -3.83 13.56 0.49
C SER A 67 -5.19 14.27 0.41
N ASN A 68 -5.67 14.88 1.49
CA ASN A 68 -7.01 15.48 1.57
C ASN A 68 -8.16 14.52 1.23
N LEU A 69 -7.92 13.20 1.21
CA LEU A 69 -8.94 12.19 0.93
C LEU A 69 -10.13 12.26 1.89
N ARG A 70 -9.90 12.80 3.10
CA ARG A 70 -10.94 13.08 4.10
C ARG A 70 -12.05 13.98 3.58
N SER A 71 -11.76 14.89 2.66
CA SER A 71 -12.77 15.81 2.09
C SER A 71 -13.64 15.14 1.02
N LEU A 72 -13.18 14.02 0.44
CA LEU A 72 -13.84 13.32 -0.67
C LEU A 72 -14.54 12.03 -0.20
N ALA A 73 -14.03 11.42 0.85
CA ALA A 73 -14.60 10.20 1.44
C ALA A 73 -15.62 10.54 2.54
N THR A 74 -16.63 9.68 2.69
CA THR A 74 -17.49 9.72 3.88
C THR A 74 -16.67 9.44 5.15
N PRO A 75 -17.12 9.87 6.34
CA PRO A 75 -16.40 9.60 7.58
C PRO A 75 -16.09 8.12 7.81
N ASN A 76 -17.03 7.24 7.47
CA ASN A 76 -16.87 5.79 7.58
C ASN A 76 -15.82 5.25 6.59
N GLU A 77 -15.85 5.68 5.31
CA GLU A 77 -14.84 5.28 4.32
C GLU A 77 -13.44 5.77 4.73
N TYR A 78 -13.31 7.01 5.19
CA TYR A 78 -12.02 7.55 5.63
C TYR A 78 -11.48 6.78 6.83
N GLN A 79 -12.33 6.41 7.79
CA GLN A 79 -11.95 5.58 8.93
C GLN A 79 -11.51 4.17 8.48
N GLN A 80 -12.22 3.55 7.54
CA GLN A 80 -11.85 2.25 6.97
C GLN A 80 -10.49 2.31 6.27
N ILE A 81 -10.24 3.35 5.47
CA ILE A 81 -8.94 3.58 4.82
C ILE A 81 -7.84 3.79 5.86
N GLY A 82 -8.09 4.59 6.89
CA GLY A 82 -7.14 4.84 7.97
C GLY A 82 -6.74 3.56 8.71
N ALA A 83 -7.71 2.72 9.06
CA ALA A 83 -7.47 1.43 9.71
C ALA A 83 -6.70 0.47 8.79
N ALA A 84 -7.06 0.41 7.50
CA ALA A 84 -6.37 -0.39 6.51
C ALA A 84 -4.92 0.06 6.30
N ILE A 85 -4.67 1.38 6.22
CA ILE A 85 -3.31 1.94 6.13
C ILE A 85 -2.49 1.61 7.37
N ALA A 86 -3.08 1.68 8.56
CA ALA A 86 -2.39 1.33 9.80
C ALA A 86 -1.97 -0.16 9.82
N ASP A 87 -2.85 -1.09 9.42
CA ASP A 87 -2.50 -2.51 9.32
C ASP A 87 -1.41 -2.75 8.26
N LEU A 88 -1.55 -2.16 7.07
CA LEU A 88 -0.55 -2.28 6.01
C LEU A 88 0.82 -1.73 6.45
N PHE A 89 0.85 -0.56 7.09
CA PHE A 89 2.07 0.06 7.58
C PHE A 89 2.76 -0.75 8.68
N GLY A 90 2.01 -1.56 9.44
CA GLY A 90 2.57 -2.53 10.38
C GLY A 90 3.40 -3.63 9.72
N ARG A 91 3.13 -3.94 8.44
CA ARG A 91 3.75 -5.02 7.64
C ARG A 91 4.74 -4.49 6.62
N TRP A 92 4.49 -3.31 6.07
CA TRP A 92 5.20 -2.75 4.93
C TRP A 92 6.27 -1.74 5.33
N ARG A 93 7.38 -1.73 4.58
CA ARG A 93 8.39 -0.67 4.62
C ARG A 93 8.99 -0.48 3.22
N ASN A 94 9.39 0.74 2.91
CA ASN A 94 10.05 1.03 1.64
C ASN A 94 11.40 0.30 1.47
N ASP A 95 12.07 -0.09 2.56
CA ASP A 95 13.34 -0.83 2.49
C ASP A 95 13.16 -2.29 2.05
N LEU A 96 11.92 -2.80 1.96
CA LEU A 96 11.63 -4.15 1.51
C LEU A 96 12.12 -4.45 0.08
N ARG A 97 12.27 -3.42 -0.77
CA ARG A 97 12.86 -3.52 -2.11
C ARG A 97 14.28 -4.08 -2.15
N TYR A 98 14.98 -4.05 -1.01
CA TYR A 98 16.33 -4.59 -0.86
C TYR A 98 16.36 -5.90 -0.05
N THR A 99 15.19 -6.46 0.28
CA THR A 99 15.08 -7.61 1.20
C THR A 99 14.71 -8.89 0.47
N SER A 100 15.35 -9.99 0.88
CA SER A 100 14.93 -11.35 0.50
C SER A 100 13.71 -11.81 1.32
N ASN A 101 12.99 -12.81 0.82
CA ASN A 101 11.90 -13.47 1.56
C ASN A 101 12.32 -13.91 2.97
N ASN A 102 13.53 -14.45 3.14
CA ASN A 102 14.05 -14.84 4.47
C ASN A 102 14.25 -13.62 5.40
N ARG A 103 14.70 -12.49 4.87
CA ARG A 103 14.82 -11.25 5.66
C ARG A 103 13.45 -10.72 6.06
N LEU A 104 12.47 -10.73 5.15
CA LEU A 104 11.09 -10.36 5.43
C LEU A 104 10.46 -11.29 6.47
N TRP A 105 10.63 -12.61 6.33
CA TRP A 105 10.16 -13.61 7.30
C TRP A 105 10.63 -13.27 8.73
N ARG A 106 11.93 -12.99 8.90
CA ARG A 106 12.49 -12.62 10.21
C ARG A 106 11.93 -11.30 10.72
N TYR A 107 11.68 -10.33 9.83
CA TYR A 107 11.06 -9.06 10.19
C TYR A 107 9.64 -9.25 10.72
N LEU A 108 8.80 -9.99 10.00
CA LEU A 108 7.41 -10.28 10.40
C LEU A 108 7.36 -11.03 11.73
N LYS A 109 8.28 -11.99 11.94
CA LYS A 109 8.40 -12.72 13.21
C LYS A 109 8.79 -11.81 14.38
N ARG A 110 9.75 -10.88 14.19
CA ARG A 110 10.09 -9.88 15.22
C ARG A 110 8.91 -8.96 15.54
N LYS A 111 8.09 -8.64 14.55
CA LYS A 111 6.84 -7.87 14.70
C LYS A 111 5.69 -8.69 15.30
N LYS A 112 5.89 -9.99 15.58
CA LYS A 112 4.89 -10.92 16.12
C LYS A 112 3.66 -11.08 15.20
N LEU A 113 3.86 -10.85 13.91
CA LEU A 113 2.81 -10.96 12.88
C LEU A 113 2.61 -12.39 12.38
N ASP A 114 3.29 -13.36 12.99
CA ASP A 114 3.11 -14.80 12.82
C ASP A 114 2.05 -15.38 13.77
N ARG A 115 1.65 -14.63 14.81
CA ARG A 115 0.72 -15.11 15.84
C ARG A 115 -0.67 -15.35 15.27
N GLY A 116 -1.25 -16.51 15.58
CA GLY A 116 -2.59 -16.89 15.13
C GLY A 116 -2.67 -17.35 13.68
N ILE A 117 -1.58 -17.28 12.92
CA ILE A 117 -1.51 -17.79 11.55
C ILE A 117 -1.05 -19.25 11.57
N ARG A 118 -1.79 -20.12 10.87
CA ARG A 118 -1.40 -21.52 10.66
C ARG A 118 -0.73 -21.66 9.28
N GLY A 119 0.36 -22.44 9.21
CA GLY A 119 1.07 -22.70 7.95
C GLY A 119 2.09 -21.62 7.58
N ASP A 120 2.22 -21.31 6.29
CA ASP A 120 3.17 -20.33 5.79
C ASP A 120 2.71 -18.90 6.12
N PHE A 121 3.18 -18.38 7.27
CA PHE A 121 2.82 -17.04 7.69
C PHE A 121 3.41 -15.93 6.83
N LEU A 122 4.48 -16.19 6.07
CA LEU A 122 5.03 -15.19 5.14
C LEU A 122 4.06 -14.98 3.98
N LYS A 123 3.60 -16.08 3.38
CA LYS A 123 2.55 -16.07 2.36
C LYS A 123 1.29 -15.37 2.89
N GLU A 124 0.83 -15.75 4.07
CA GLU A 124 -0.40 -15.17 4.63
C GLU A 124 -0.30 -13.67 4.92
N ASN A 125 0.82 -13.23 5.50
CA ASN A 125 1.06 -11.80 5.72
C ASN A 125 1.07 -11.00 4.42
N CYS A 126 1.63 -11.57 3.34
CA CYS A 126 1.63 -10.95 2.04
C CYS A 126 0.22 -10.89 1.43
N ARG A 127 -0.58 -11.95 1.57
CA ARG A 127 -1.98 -11.99 1.14
C ARG A 127 -2.80 -10.90 1.83
N ILE A 128 -2.70 -10.82 3.15
CA ILE A 128 -3.38 -9.79 3.96
C ILE A 128 -3.00 -8.39 3.47
N ALA A 129 -1.72 -8.12 3.26
CA ALA A 129 -1.28 -6.81 2.78
C ALA A 129 -1.81 -6.47 1.38
N ILE A 130 -1.87 -7.43 0.47
CA ILE A 130 -2.43 -7.24 -0.88
C ILE A 130 -3.93 -6.98 -0.82
N GLU A 131 -4.68 -7.71 0.02
CA GLU A 131 -6.12 -7.49 0.22
C GLU A 131 -6.41 -6.13 0.85
N THR A 132 -5.62 -5.75 1.86
CA THR A 132 -5.69 -4.43 2.48
C THR A 132 -5.40 -3.33 1.46
N ALA A 133 -4.35 -3.46 0.65
CA ALA A 133 -4.05 -2.54 -0.44
C ALA A 133 -5.19 -2.49 -1.47
N THR A 134 -5.75 -3.63 -1.86
CA THR A 134 -6.88 -3.73 -2.79
C THR A 134 -8.10 -2.96 -2.29
N ALA A 135 -8.44 -3.10 -1.01
CA ALA A 135 -9.56 -2.37 -0.40
C ALA A 135 -9.35 -0.85 -0.45
N ILE A 136 -8.13 -0.38 -0.11
CA ILE A 136 -7.76 1.04 -0.17
C ILE A 136 -7.83 1.55 -1.61
N ILE A 137 -7.21 0.83 -2.57
CA ILE A 137 -7.21 1.20 -3.99
C ILE A 137 -8.62 1.27 -4.54
N ARG A 138 -9.50 0.31 -4.22
CA ARG A 138 -10.88 0.31 -4.68
C ARG A 138 -11.63 1.56 -4.25
N ILE A 139 -11.56 1.92 -2.96
CA ILE A 139 -12.25 3.11 -2.44
C ILE A 139 -11.61 4.38 -3.03
N GLY A 140 -10.28 4.46 -3.00
CA GLY A 140 -9.55 5.62 -3.51
C GLY A 140 -9.78 5.87 -4.99
N VAL A 141 -9.79 4.86 -5.85
CA VAL A 141 -10.09 5.02 -7.29
C VAL A 141 -11.55 5.40 -7.51
N ALA A 142 -12.48 4.84 -6.72
CA ALA A 142 -13.89 5.22 -6.82
C ALA A 142 -14.11 6.71 -6.53
N LYS A 143 -13.41 7.27 -5.53
CA LYS A 143 -13.45 8.71 -5.22
C LYS A 143 -12.70 9.57 -6.24
N TRP A 144 -11.71 9.02 -6.93
CA TRP A 144 -10.95 9.76 -7.94
C TRP A 144 -11.82 10.13 -9.16
N LYS A 145 -12.77 9.26 -9.50
CA LYS A 145 -13.69 9.41 -10.64
C LYS A 145 -14.88 10.33 -10.38
N GLN A 146 -15.02 10.86 -9.16
CA GLN A 146 -16.05 11.81 -8.76
C GLN A 146 -15.52 13.24 -8.89
#